data_AF-A0A841Q3W5-F1
#
_entry.id   AF-A0A841Q3W5-F1
#
_cell.length_a   1.000
_cell.length_b   1.000
_cell.length_c   1.000
_cell.angle_alpha   90.00
_cell.angle_beta   90.00
_cell.angle_gamma   90.00
#
_symmetry.space_group_name_H-M   'P 1'
#
loop_
_entity.id
_entity.type
_entity.pdbx_description
1 polymer ?
#
loop_
_entity_poly.entity_id
_entity_poly.type
_entity_poly.pdbx_seq_one_letter_code
_entity_poly.pdbx_strand_id
1 'polypeptide(L)'
;MEIFKNRWILLLTNILLALLFFFLLAPSNDFVHFINILFYISFFYLISGLILFVIKGKFFDAISHSFKKVFRSISKKRDYLDDPDSEPAPSDKINESFMKMLLFQGFILIFFVAVLLLIFYWK
;
A
#
# COMPACT_ATOMS: atom_id res chain seq x y z
N MET A 1 -6.28 14.10 -16.08
CA MET A 1 -5.79 13.12 -15.08
C MET A 1 -6.84 12.92 -13.99
N GLU A 2 -8.10 12.64 -14.38
CA GLU A 2 -9.27 12.52 -13.46
C GLU A 2 -9.54 11.06 -13.04
N ILE A 3 -8.92 10.09 -13.73
CA ILE A 3 -9.14 8.65 -13.51
C ILE A 3 -8.72 8.24 -12.09
N PHE A 4 -7.68 8.87 -11.52
CA PHE A 4 -7.24 8.62 -10.15
C PHE A 4 -8.15 9.20 -9.07
N LYS A 5 -9.07 10.09 -9.43
CA LYS A 5 -10.01 10.71 -8.48
C LYS A 5 -11.17 9.77 -8.18
N ASN A 6 -11.59 8.95 -9.17
CA ASN A 6 -12.69 8.02 -8.99
C ASN A 6 -12.19 6.63 -8.60
N ARG A 7 -12.29 6.31 -7.30
CA ARG A 7 -11.84 5.05 -6.71
C ARG A 7 -12.52 3.82 -7.35
N TRP A 8 -13.73 3.97 -7.87
CA TRP A 8 -14.47 2.88 -8.53
C TRP A 8 -13.97 2.58 -9.94
N ILE A 9 -13.55 3.61 -10.69
CA ILE A 9 -12.98 3.41 -12.03
C ILE A 9 -11.66 2.66 -11.91
N LEU A 10 -10.80 3.05 -10.96
CA LEU A 10 -9.56 2.33 -10.68
C LEU A 10 -9.80 0.85 -10.32
N LEU A 11 -10.84 0.57 -9.53
CA LEU A 11 -11.22 -0.79 -9.18
C LEU A 11 -11.61 -1.58 -10.44
N LEU A 12 -12.47 -1.00 -11.28
CA LEU A 12 -12.86 -1.61 -12.55
C LEU A 12 -11.65 -1.85 -13.45
N THR A 13 -10.73 -0.88 -13.53
CA THR A 13 -9.47 -1.05 -14.28
C THR A 13 -8.65 -2.22 -13.75
N ASN A 14 -8.51 -2.37 -12.43
CA ASN A 14 -7.80 -3.52 -11.84
C ASN A 14 -8.47 -4.86 -12.20
N ILE A 15 -9.80 -4.94 -12.17
CA ILE A 15 -10.53 -6.16 -12.55
C ILE A 15 -10.34 -6.46 -14.04
N LEU A 16 -10.47 -5.47 -14.91
CA LEU A 16 -10.27 -5.65 -16.35
C LEU A 16 -8.83 -6.07 -16.67
N LEU A 17 -7.86 -5.51 -15.96
CA LEU A 17 -6.46 -5.85 -16.12
C LEU A 17 -6.14 -7.25 -15.60
N ALA A 18 -6.76 -7.67 -14.49
CA ALA A 18 -6.69 -9.04 -14.00
C ALA A 18 -7.31 -10.04 -15.00
N LEU A 19 -8.44 -9.68 -15.61
CA LEU A 19 -9.12 -10.50 -16.62
C LEU A 19 -8.26 -10.62 -17.89
N LEU A 20 -7.66 -9.51 -18.34
CA LEU A 20 -6.72 -9.50 -19.45
C LEU A 20 -5.51 -10.42 -19.16
N PHE A 21 -4.90 -10.30 -17.98
CA PHE A 21 -3.78 -11.17 -17.59
C PHE A 21 -4.19 -12.63 -17.49
N PHE A 22 -5.40 -12.92 -17.02
CA PHE A 22 -5.92 -14.28 -17.01
C PHE A 22 -5.97 -14.88 -18.42
N PHE A 23 -6.53 -14.17 -19.40
CA PHE A 23 -6.60 -14.67 -20.78
C PHE A 23 -5.22 -14.80 -21.46
N LEU A 24 -4.23 -14.00 -21.07
CA LEU A 24 -2.91 -13.99 -21.72
C LEU A 24 -1.88 -14.91 -21.07
N LEU A 25 -1.93 -15.08 -19.74
CA LEU A 25 -0.85 -15.70 -18.95
C LEU A 25 -1.29 -16.98 -18.24
N ALA A 26 -2.59 -17.28 -18.14
CA ALA A 26 -3.03 -18.48 -17.44
C ALA A 26 -2.65 -19.75 -18.24
N PRO A 27 -1.81 -20.65 -17.70
CA PRO A 27 -1.45 -21.88 -18.37
C PRO A 27 -2.64 -22.83 -18.55
N SER A 28 -3.58 -22.79 -17.60
CA SER A 28 -4.90 -23.39 -17.69
C SER A 28 -5.96 -22.34 -17.42
N ASN A 29 -7.06 -22.37 -18.17
CA ASN A 29 -8.21 -21.49 -17.97
C ASN A 29 -9.07 -21.92 -16.77
N ASP A 30 -8.40 -22.24 -15.66
CA ASP A 30 -9.06 -22.63 -14.42
C ASP A 30 -9.44 -21.40 -13.62
N PHE A 31 -10.63 -21.42 -13.04
CA PHE A 31 -11.16 -20.31 -12.23
C PHE A 31 -10.20 -19.91 -11.07
N VAL A 32 -9.44 -20.87 -10.56
CA VAL A 32 -8.43 -20.66 -9.51
C VAL A 32 -7.32 -19.69 -9.96
N HIS A 33 -6.92 -19.73 -11.23
CA HIS A 33 -5.87 -18.85 -11.73
C HIS A 33 -6.33 -17.39 -11.78
N PHE A 34 -7.60 -17.16 -12.13
CA PHE A 34 -8.19 -15.82 -12.05
C PHE A 34 -8.22 -15.29 -10.62
N ILE A 35 -8.62 -16.13 -9.65
CA ILE A 35 -8.59 -15.78 -8.22
C ILE A 35 -7.16 -15.45 -7.77
N ASN A 36 -6.17 -16.23 -8.19
CA ASN A 36 -4.76 -15.99 -7.83
C ASN A 36 -4.25 -14.65 -8.38
N ILE A 37 -4.56 -14.31 -9.63
CA ILE A 37 -4.14 -13.03 -10.22
C ILE A 37 -4.77 -11.86 -9.44
N LEU A 38 -6.08 -11.92 -9.16
CA LEU A 38 -6.75 -10.91 -8.34
C LEU A 38 -6.15 -10.83 -6.92
N PHE A 39 -5.80 -11.98 -6.33
CA PHE A 39 -5.15 -12.04 -5.02
C PHE A 39 -3.81 -11.31 -5.05
N TYR A 40 -2.91 -11.58 -6.01
CA TYR A 40 -1.62 -10.89 -6.09
C TYR A 40 -1.77 -9.38 -6.28
N ILE A 41 -2.72 -8.94 -7.11
CA ILE A 41 -3.01 -7.51 -7.30
C ILE A 41 -3.50 -6.91 -5.97
N SER A 42 -4.48 -7.55 -5.31
CA SER A 42 -5.02 -7.09 -4.03
C SER A 42 -3.92 -6.99 -2.95
N PHE A 43 -3.03 -7.97 -2.90
CA PHE A 43 -1.93 -8.07 -1.96
C PHE A 43 -0.92 -6.94 -2.16
N PHE A 44 -0.59 -6.62 -3.42
CA PHE A 44 0.27 -5.48 -3.75
C PHE A 44 -0.31 -4.16 -3.22
N TYR A 45 -1.60 -3.88 -3.48
CA TYR A 45 -2.27 -2.68 -2.97
C TYR A 45 -2.30 -2.64 -1.44
N LEU A 46 -2.61 -3.78 -0.81
CA LEU A 46 -2.78 -3.88 0.63
C LEU A 46 -1.44 -3.68 1.36
N ILE A 47 -0.37 -4.36 0.93
CA ILE A 47 0.98 -4.16 1.49
C ILE A 47 1.44 -2.73 1.30
N SER A 48 1.31 -2.18 0.09
CA SER A 48 1.76 -0.81 -0.19
C SER A 48 0.98 0.19 0.66
N GLY A 49 -0.34 0.01 0.78
CA GLY A 49 -1.19 0.83 1.64
C GLY A 49 -0.84 0.71 3.12
N LEU A 50 -0.57 -0.50 3.63
CA LEU A 50 -0.20 -0.72 5.02
C LEU A 50 1.17 -0.14 5.36
N ILE A 51 2.16 -0.26 4.48
CA ILE A 51 3.48 0.36 4.68
C ILE A 51 3.31 1.88 4.83
N LEU A 52 2.58 2.51 3.91
CA LEU A 52 2.31 3.94 3.98
C LEU A 52 1.50 4.32 5.22
N PHE A 53 0.57 3.46 5.66
CA PHE A 53 -0.20 3.65 6.88
C PHE A 53 0.69 3.67 8.12
N VAL A 54 1.65 2.74 8.23
CA VAL A 54 2.61 2.70 9.35
C VAL A 54 3.54 3.93 9.32
N ILE A 55 4.00 4.34 8.13
CA ILE A 55 4.82 5.56 7.99
C ILE A 55 4.02 6.80 8.40
N LYS A 56 2.78 6.93 7.92
CA LYS A 56 1.91 8.06 8.27
C LYS A 56 1.53 8.06 9.74
N GLY A 57 1.42 6.89 10.37
CA GLY A 57 1.11 6.70 11.78
C GLY A 57 2.20 7.14 12.76
N LYS A 58 3.24 7.86 12.30
CA LYS A 58 4.35 8.41 13.10
C LYS A 58 5.24 7.36 13.78
N PHE A 59 5.09 6.08 13.43
CA PHE A 59 5.96 5.02 13.93
C PHE A 59 7.43 5.28 13.59
N PHE A 60 7.69 5.62 12.33
CA PHE A 60 9.03 5.96 11.86
C PHE A 60 9.53 7.32 12.39
N ASP A 61 8.62 8.25 12.71
CA ASP A 61 8.98 9.53 13.34
C ASP A 61 9.52 9.30 14.75
N ALA A 62 8.87 8.43 15.53
CA ALA A 62 9.31 8.07 16.88
C ALA A 62 10.69 7.38 16.86
N ILE A 63 10.93 6.51 15.88
CA ILE A 63 12.22 5.86 15.65
C ILE A 63 13.29 6.89 15.28
N SER A 64 13.01 7.75 14.30
CA SER A 64 13.94 8.80 13.84
C SER A 64 14.32 9.74 14.99
N HIS A 65 13.33 10.20 15.76
CA HIS A 65 13.55 11.04 16.93
C HIS A 65 14.41 10.34 17.99
N SER A 66 14.19 9.04 18.23
CA SER A 66 14.98 8.25 19.18
C SER A 66 16.45 8.13 18.74
N PHE A 67 16.71 7.84 17.46
CA PHE A 67 18.07 7.81 16.93
C PHE A 67 18.75 9.19 16.97
N LYS A 68 18.03 10.26 16.60
CA LYS A 68 18.53 11.65 16.70
C LYS A 68 18.96 11.96 18.14
N LYS A 69 18.15 11.57 19.14
CA LYS A 69 18.47 11.77 20.57
C LYS A 69 19.71 10.99 21.01
N VAL A 70 19.84 9.72 20.60
CA VAL A 70 21.01 8.89 20.93
C VAL A 70 22.28 9.43 20.28
N PHE A 71 22.22 9.78 19.00
CA PHE A 71 23.38 10.30 18.27
C PHE A 71 23.88 11.63 18.84
N ARG A 72 22.96 12.52 19.24
CA ARG A 72 23.29 13.76 19.97
C ARG A 72 23.95 13.51 21.33
N SER A 73 23.57 12.44 22.03
CA SER A 73 24.19 12.08 23.31
C SER A 73 25.63 11.56 23.14
N ILE A 74 25.95 10.98 21.98
CA ILE A 74 27.26 10.40 21.68
C ILE A 74 28.19 11.45 21.01
N SER A 75 27.65 12.32 20.17
CA SER A 75 28.43 13.36 19.49
C SER A 75 28.73 14.53 20.44
N LYS A 76 30.01 14.71 20.81
CA LYS A 76 30.50 15.91 21.52
C LYS A 76 30.51 17.18 20.66
N LYS A 77 30.34 17.07 19.33
CA LYS A 77 30.14 18.21 18.44
C LYS A 77 28.65 18.55 18.41
N ARG A 78 28.26 19.54 19.23
CA ARG A 78 27.04 20.31 19.00
C ARG A 78 27.29 21.16 17.76
N ASP A 79 27.00 20.62 16.59
CA ASP A 79 26.88 21.46 15.41
C ASP A 79 25.58 22.24 15.58
N TYR A 80 25.69 23.54 15.84
CA TYR A 80 24.56 24.44 16.10
C TYR A 80 23.88 24.89 14.79
N LEU A 81 24.40 24.46 13.63
CA LEU A 81 23.97 24.93 12.31
C LEU A 81 22.97 24.01 11.61
N ASP A 82 22.89 22.73 11.99
CA ASP A 82 21.84 21.82 11.52
C ASP A 82 20.72 21.81 12.56
N ASP A 83 19.64 22.53 12.28
CA ASP A 83 18.41 22.46 13.06
C ASP A 83 17.60 21.25 12.56
N PRO A 84 17.62 20.08 13.23
CA PRO A 84 17.00 18.87 12.71
C PRO A 84 15.47 18.90 12.77
N ASP A 85 14.90 19.98 13.31
CA ASP A 85 13.46 20.29 13.28
C ASP A 85 13.06 20.94 11.94
N SER A 86 14.01 21.35 11.10
CA SER A 86 13.75 21.88 9.76
C SER A 86 13.46 20.81 8.71
N GLU A 87 13.85 19.55 8.97
CA GLU A 87 13.58 18.44 8.04
C GLU A 87 12.17 17.88 8.26
N PRO A 88 11.35 17.78 7.20
CA PRO A 88 10.01 17.21 7.31
C PRO A 88 10.08 15.74 7.76
N ALA A 89 9.24 15.38 8.72
CA ALA A 89 9.22 14.03 9.27
C ALA A 89 8.83 13.01 8.18
N PRO A 90 9.27 11.75 8.30
CA PRO A 90 8.84 10.68 7.40
C PRO A 90 7.32 10.64 7.17
N SER A 91 6.51 10.88 8.19
CA SER A 91 5.04 10.93 8.07
C SER A 91 4.50 12.12 7.28
N ASP A 92 5.21 13.25 7.21
CA ASP A 92 4.82 14.45 6.47
C ASP A 92 5.03 14.30 4.96
N LYS A 93 5.98 13.44 4.57
CA LYS A 93 6.28 13.13 3.16
C LYS A 93 5.21 12.26 2.49
N ILE A 94 4.26 11.71 3.26
CA ILE A 94 3.26 10.77 2.75
C ILE A 94 1.97 11.48 2.37
N ASN A 95 1.55 11.29 1.11
CA ASN A 95 0.25 11.73 0.61
C ASN A 95 -0.87 10.84 1.17
N GLU A 96 -1.68 11.41 2.07
CA GLU A 96 -2.77 10.70 2.73
C GLU A 96 -3.86 10.22 1.77
N SER A 97 -4.14 10.98 0.70
CA SER A 97 -5.13 10.61 -0.31
C SER A 97 -4.68 9.35 -1.07
N PHE A 98 -3.41 9.30 -1.45
CA PHE A 98 -2.82 8.14 -2.13
C PHE A 98 -2.79 6.90 -1.23
N MET A 99 -2.41 7.06 0.03
CA MET A 99 -2.46 5.98 1.02
C MET A 99 -3.88 5.43 1.20
N LYS A 100 -4.88 6.30 1.41
CA LYS A 100 -6.29 5.90 1.55
C LYS A 100 -6.81 5.22 0.28
N MET A 101 -6.39 5.67 -0.90
CA MET A 101 -6.72 5.03 -2.17
C MET A 101 -6.16 3.61 -2.25
N LEU A 102 -4.88 3.40 -1.93
CA LEU A 102 -4.25 2.08 -1.94
C LEU A 102 -4.93 1.12 -0.96
N LEU A 103 -5.20 1.57 0.27
CA LEU A 103 -5.91 0.78 1.27
C LEU A 103 -7.33 0.42 0.81
N PHE A 104 -8.08 1.38 0.26
CA PHE A 104 -9.41 1.12 -0.27
C PHE A 104 -9.39 0.06 -1.37
N GLN A 105 -8.48 0.18 -2.35
CA GLN A 105 -8.31 -0.82 -3.42
C GLN A 105 -7.91 -2.19 -2.85
N GLY A 106 -6.97 -2.24 -1.91
CA GLY A 106 -6.54 -3.47 -1.27
C GLY A 106 -7.68 -4.18 -0.55
N PHE A 107 -8.42 -3.46 0.31
CA PHE A 107 -9.51 -4.03 1.10
C PHE A 107 -10.71 -4.48 0.26
N ILE A 108 -11.07 -3.73 -0.79
CA ILE A 108 -12.21 -4.12 -1.63
C ILE A 108 -11.86 -5.31 -2.53
N LEU A 109 -10.63 -5.36 -3.06
CA LEU A 109 -10.18 -6.48 -3.88
C LEU A 109 -9.98 -7.75 -3.04
N ILE A 110 -9.41 -7.66 -1.82
CA ILE A 110 -9.28 -8.83 -0.95
C ILE A 110 -10.64 -9.36 -0.50
N PHE A 111 -11.60 -8.46 -0.22
CA PHE A 111 -12.98 -8.86 0.07
C PHE A 111 -13.61 -9.57 -1.12
N PHE A 112 -13.43 -9.05 -2.33
CA PHE A 112 -13.91 -9.68 -3.55
C PHE A 112 -13.28 -11.06 -3.77
N VAL A 113 -11.97 -11.21 -3.56
CA VAL A 113 -11.27 -12.51 -3.61
C VAL A 113 -11.83 -13.47 -2.57
N ALA A 114 -12.09 -13.02 -1.35
CA ALA A 114 -12.69 -13.86 -0.30
C ALA A 114 -14.08 -14.37 -0.70
N VAL A 115 -14.92 -13.52 -1.30
CA VAL A 115 -16.23 -13.92 -1.83
C VAL A 115 -16.08 -14.96 -2.95
N LEU A 116 -15.16 -14.75 -3.90
CA LEU A 116 -14.90 -15.72 -4.97
C LEU A 116 -14.41 -17.07 -4.45
N LEU A 117 -13.55 -17.07 -3.42
CA LEU A 117 -13.10 -18.29 -2.77
C LEU A 117 -14.24 -19.02 -2.07
N LEU A 118 -15.12 -18.31 -1.36
CA LEU A 118 -16.31 -18.92 -0.75
C LEU A 118 -17.19 -19.59 -1.82
N ILE A 119 -17.45 -18.91 -2.93
CA ILE A 119 -18.23 -19.46 -4.05
C ILE A 119 -17.54 -20.70 -4.65
N PHE A 120 -16.21 -20.66 -4.79
CA PHE A 120 -15.44 -21.77 -5.36
C PHE A 120 -15.46 -23.02 -4.46
N TYR A 121 -15.36 -22.86 -3.14
CA TYR A 121 -15.32 -23.99 -2.20
C TYR A 121 -16.70 -24.52 -1.79
N TRP A 122 -17.75 -23.72 -1.90
CA TRP A 122 -19.14 -24.15 -1.64
C TRP A 122 -19.85 -24.73 -2.87
N LYS A 123 -19.20 -24.72 -4.03
CA LYS A 123 -19.66 -25.40 -5.24
C LYS A 123 -18.92 -26.73 -5.39
#